data_AF-A0A1Z5KRZ8-F1
#
_entry.id   AF-A0A1Z5KRZ8-F1
#
_cell.length_a   1.000
_cell.length_b   1.000
_cell.length_c   1.000
_cell.angle_alpha   90.00
_cell.angle_beta   90.00
_cell.angle_gamma   90.00
#
_symmetry.space_group_name_H-M   'P 1'
#
loop_
_entity.id
_entity.type
_entity.pdbx_description
1 polymer ?
#
loop_
_entity_poly.entity_id
_entity_poly.type
_entity_poly.pdbx_seq_one_letter_code
_entity_poly.pdbx_strand_id
1 'polypeptide(L)'
;MNSVRKRKEVEDGNEGEGKIREKEGKEGEGQGIEVREKDRAEELKDEESTEENLEKEKDTETSKDNDNNSTNHKKAKTEHLTTANTNNEDELEDFEVGASPFVTQTEATQQYCLPAGTLSVCQVVEERPNPRNPRWAKVKLYARSEIRQRAHKRFGGKEGLRAEREKRAQQRYEKDAMRMKDLFR
;
A
#
# COMPACT_ATOMS: atom_id res chain seq x y z
N MET A 1 0.28 20.07 70.45
CA MET A 1 1.52 19.60 71.11
C MET A 1 1.93 18.28 70.50
N ASN A 2 3.21 18.19 70.17
CA ASN A 2 3.84 17.22 69.28
C ASN A 2 3.76 15.77 69.78
N SER A 3 3.57 14.82 68.87
CA SER A 3 4.14 13.49 69.06
C SER A 3 4.55 12.86 67.73
N VAL A 4 5.86 12.81 67.55
CA VAL A 4 6.64 12.37 66.41
C VAL A 4 6.62 10.83 66.38
N ARG A 5 6.13 10.22 65.29
CA ARG A 5 6.27 8.78 65.07
C ARG A 5 7.58 8.49 64.34
N LYS A 6 8.50 7.85 65.07
CA LYS A 6 9.80 7.36 64.61
C LYS A 6 9.65 6.38 63.44
N ARG A 7 10.45 6.60 62.39
CA ARG A 7 10.77 5.62 61.35
C ARG A 7 11.59 4.48 61.98
N LYS A 8 11.31 3.25 61.58
CA LYS A 8 12.17 2.09 61.82
C LYS A 8 12.61 1.59 60.45
N GLU A 9 13.90 1.74 60.19
CA GLU A 9 14.61 1.12 59.06
C GLU A 9 14.71 -0.39 59.31
N VAL A 10 14.55 -1.17 58.25
CA VAL A 10 14.98 -2.57 58.17
C VAL A 10 15.62 -2.71 56.79
N GLU A 11 16.95 -2.80 56.80
CA GLU A 11 17.76 -3.26 55.68
C GLU A 11 17.86 -4.79 55.68
N ASP A 12 18.41 -5.30 54.58
CA ASP A 12 18.99 -6.63 54.36
C ASP A 12 18.12 -7.75 53.76
N GLY A 13 18.39 -7.98 52.47
CA GLY A 13 18.97 -9.26 52.06
C GLY A 13 18.01 -10.30 51.51
N ASN A 14 17.93 -10.43 50.18
CA ASN A 14 17.67 -11.74 49.59
C ASN A 14 18.27 -11.86 48.18
N GLU A 15 19.47 -12.43 48.12
CA GLU A 15 20.09 -12.96 46.92
C GLU A 15 19.38 -14.28 46.56
N GLY A 16 18.61 -14.26 45.47
CA GLY A 16 17.92 -15.44 44.95
C GLY A 16 18.52 -15.87 43.61
N GLU A 17 19.58 -16.67 43.67
CA GLU A 17 20.12 -17.41 42.53
C GLU A 17 19.07 -18.40 42.00
N GLY A 18 18.58 -18.16 40.78
CA GLY A 18 17.54 -18.95 40.12
C GLY A 18 18.05 -19.65 38.87
N LYS A 19 18.68 -20.82 39.06
CA LYS A 19 18.80 -21.98 38.16
C LYS A 19 18.41 -21.78 36.68
N ILE A 20 19.45 -21.76 35.84
CA ILE A 20 19.39 -22.08 34.40
C ILE A 20 18.94 -23.54 34.27
N ARG A 21 17.75 -23.76 33.70
CA ARG A 21 17.28 -25.08 33.26
C ARG A 21 17.49 -25.18 31.76
N GLU A 22 18.55 -25.89 31.37
CA GLU A 22 18.69 -26.44 30.03
C GLU A 22 17.50 -27.37 29.75
N LYS A 23 16.71 -27.04 28.73
CA LYS A 23 15.73 -27.95 28.14
C LYS A 23 16.29 -28.40 26.80
N GLU A 24 16.83 -29.62 26.80
CA GLU A 24 17.08 -30.40 25.60
C GLU A 24 15.75 -30.62 24.86
N GLY A 25 15.62 -30.03 23.68
CA GLY A 25 14.51 -30.25 22.76
C GLY A 25 14.81 -31.45 21.86
N LYS A 26 14.18 -32.58 22.17
CA LYS A 26 14.08 -33.74 21.28
C LYS A 26 13.11 -33.46 20.13
N GLU A 27 13.56 -33.84 18.94
CA GLU A 27 12.85 -34.57 17.87
C GLU A 27 11.47 -34.06 17.44
N GLY A 28 11.43 -33.51 16.23
CA GLY A 28 10.24 -33.38 15.41
C GLY A 28 10.58 -33.71 13.96
N GLU A 29 10.36 -34.96 13.57
CA GLU A 29 10.43 -35.47 12.20
C GLU A 29 9.45 -34.69 11.31
N GLY A 30 9.98 -33.83 10.44
CA GLY A 30 9.22 -33.13 9.42
C GLY A 30 9.04 -34.02 8.20
N GLN A 31 7.83 -34.55 8.05
CA GLN A 31 7.37 -35.30 6.88
C GLN A 31 7.62 -34.51 5.58
N GLY A 32 8.21 -35.21 4.61
CA GLY A 32 8.49 -34.71 3.27
C GLY A 32 7.21 -34.31 2.54
N ILE A 33 7.21 -33.08 2.04
CA ILE A 33 6.20 -32.58 1.10
C ILE A 33 6.67 -32.99 -0.30
N GLU A 34 6.16 -34.13 -0.77
CA GLU A 34 6.30 -34.61 -2.15
C GLU A 34 5.39 -33.76 -3.07
N VAL A 35 5.92 -32.66 -3.61
CA VAL A 35 5.22 -31.89 -4.65
C VAL A 35 5.45 -32.58 -5.98
N ARG A 36 4.44 -33.35 -6.39
CA ARG A 36 4.35 -34.03 -7.68
C ARG A 36 4.21 -32.99 -8.79
N GLU A 37 5.30 -32.79 -9.53
CA GLU A 37 5.31 -32.25 -10.89
C GLU A 37 4.43 -33.12 -11.79
N LYS A 38 3.25 -32.62 -12.15
CA LYS A 38 2.50 -33.10 -13.33
C LYS A 38 1.71 -31.95 -13.94
N ASP A 39 1.80 -31.89 -15.27
CA ASP A 39 0.85 -31.27 -16.19
C ASP A 39 1.03 -29.77 -16.49
N ARG A 40 2.15 -29.44 -17.14
CA ARG A 40 2.26 -28.26 -18.02
C ARG A 40 2.91 -28.62 -19.34
N ALA A 41 2.15 -29.28 -20.20
CA ALA A 41 2.44 -29.40 -21.62
C ALA A 41 1.11 -29.57 -22.36
N GLU A 42 1.03 -28.98 -23.56
CA GLU A 42 -0.14 -28.88 -24.45
C GLU A 42 -1.10 -27.75 -24.02
N GLU A 43 -1.43 -26.75 -24.84
CA GLU A 43 -1.76 -26.82 -26.25
C GLU A 43 -1.58 -25.42 -26.91
N LEU A 44 -0.81 -25.36 -28.00
CA LEU A 44 -0.65 -24.23 -28.90
C LEU A 44 -1.15 -24.68 -30.27
N LYS A 45 -2.34 -24.22 -30.68
CA LYS A 45 -2.84 -24.14 -32.07
C LYS A 45 -3.87 -23.02 -32.12
N ASP A 46 -3.54 -21.94 -32.83
CA ASP A 46 -4.07 -21.62 -34.17
C ASP A 46 -5.48 -21.06 -34.08
N GLU A 47 -5.65 -19.77 -34.42
CA GLU A 47 -6.68 -19.34 -35.37
C GLU A 47 -6.42 -17.90 -35.84
N GLU A 48 -6.34 -17.80 -37.16
CA GLU A 48 -6.14 -16.67 -38.05
C GLU A 48 -7.49 -16.00 -38.37
N SER A 49 -7.43 -14.79 -38.95
CA SER A 49 -8.51 -14.06 -39.66
C SER A 49 -9.54 -13.34 -38.76
N THR A 50 -10.11 -12.17 -39.06
CA THR A 50 -10.26 -11.37 -40.30
C THR A 50 -10.82 -9.99 -39.94
N GLU A 51 -10.52 -8.99 -40.79
CA GLU A 51 -11.36 -7.84 -41.25
C GLU A 51 -11.83 -6.75 -40.25
N GLU A 52 -11.40 -5.50 -40.43
CA GLU A 52 -12.05 -4.43 -41.24
C GLU A 52 -13.47 -4.04 -40.78
N ASN A 53 -13.62 -2.85 -40.17
CA ASN A 53 -14.57 -1.83 -40.63
C ASN A 53 -14.55 -0.49 -39.84
N LEU A 54 -14.38 0.57 -40.63
CA LEU A 54 -15.10 1.86 -40.69
C LEU A 54 -15.34 2.75 -39.45
N GLU A 55 -14.67 3.90 -39.51
CA GLU A 55 -15.19 5.28 -39.39
C GLU A 55 -16.64 5.52 -38.93
N LYS A 56 -16.81 6.37 -37.90
CA LYS A 56 -17.64 7.59 -38.02
C LYS A 56 -17.49 8.58 -36.87
N GLU A 57 -17.25 9.83 -37.25
CA GLU A 57 -17.37 11.06 -36.49
C GLU A 57 -18.80 11.30 -35.96
N LYS A 58 -18.93 12.02 -34.83
CA LYS A 58 -19.71 13.27 -34.77
C LYS A 58 -19.60 13.97 -33.43
N ASP A 59 -19.29 15.26 -33.54
CA ASP A 59 -19.47 16.30 -32.53
C ASP A 59 -20.94 16.46 -32.11
N THR A 60 -21.15 16.94 -30.88
CA THR A 60 -22.20 17.93 -30.57
C THR A 60 -22.00 18.51 -29.16
N GLU A 61 -21.66 19.79 -29.13
CA GLU A 61 -21.85 20.71 -28.01
C GLU A 61 -23.35 20.86 -27.70
N THR A 62 -23.73 21.03 -26.43
CA THR A 62 -24.35 22.28 -25.94
C THR A 62 -24.75 22.20 -24.46
N SER A 63 -24.41 23.29 -23.81
CA SER A 63 -24.74 23.78 -22.47
C SER A 63 -26.24 23.93 -22.22
N LYS A 64 -26.65 23.71 -20.97
CA LYS A 64 -27.79 24.41 -20.35
C LYS A 64 -27.53 24.70 -18.87
N ASP A 65 -27.56 25.99 -18.58
CA ASP A 65 -27.58 26.61 -17.27
C ASP A 65 -28.80 26.16 -16.45
N ASN A 66 -28.64 26.06 -15.13
CA ASN A 66 -29.79 26.11 -14.23
C ASN A 66 -29.39 26.76 -12.89
N ASP A 67 -29.69 28.06 -12.79
CA ASP A 67 -29.75 28.82 -11.55
C ASP A 67 -31.00 28.45 -10.75
N ASN A 68 -30.88 28.23 -9.43
CA ASN A 68 -31.82 28.75 -8.42
C ASN A 68 -31.37 28.49 -6.97
N ASN A 69 -30.70 29.51 -6.42
CA ASN A 69 -31.01 30.30 -5.22
C ASN A 69 -31.57 29.65 -3.91
N SER A 70 -30.89 29.98 -2.79
CA SER A 70 -31.39 30.33 -1.43
C SER A 70 -32.07 29.25 -0.54
N THR A 71 -31.98 29.22 0.79
CA THR A 71 -31.25 29.97 1.83
C THR A 71 -31.27 29.17 3.15
N ASN A 72 -30.18 29.25 3.91
CA ASN A 72 -30.06 29.32 5.38
C ASN A 72 -30.61 28.27 6.40
N HIS A 73 -29.70 28.03 7.37
CA HIS A 73 -29.83 27.65 8.79
C HIS A 73 -29.92 26.17 9.18
N LYS A 74 -28.82 25.62 9.72
CA LYS A 74 -28.58 25.58 11.18
C LYS A 74 -27.19 25.01 11.50
N LYS A 75 -26.53 25.68 12.45
CA LYS A 75 -25.25 25.31 13.05
C LYS A 75 -25.38 23.99 13.81
N ALA A 76 -24.59 22.99 13.44
CA ALA A 76 -24.17 21.94 14.35
C ALA A 76 -22.64 21.83 14.24
N LYS A 77 -22.00 22.07 15.38
CA LYS A 77 -20.57 22.10 15.60
C LYS A 77 -20.06 20.65 15.58
N THR A 78 -19.56 20.21 14.43
CA THR A 78 -18.77 18.97 14.32
C THR A 78 -17.33 19.37 14.06
N GLU A 79 -16.47 19.00 15.00
CA GLU A 79 -15.07 19.38 15.01
C GLU A 79 -14.27 18.58 13.96
N HIS A 80 -13.48 19.32 13.17
CA HIS A 80 -12.34 18.90 12.35
C HIS A 80 -12.54 17.79 11.29
N LEU A 81 -13.20 18.12 10.18
CA LEU A 81 -12.64 17.84 8.86
C LEU A 81 -12.43 19.18 8.15
N THR A 82 -11.25 19.77 8.38
CA THR A 82 -10.78 20.88 7.54
C THR A 82 -10.49 20.34 6.16
N THR A 83 -11.36 20.68 5.23
CA THR A 83 -11.12 20.79 3.80
C THR A 83 -9.87 21.66 3.57
N ALA A 84 -8.70 21.02 3.53
CA ALA A 84 -7.48 21.63 3.05
C ALA A 84 -7.38 21.36 1.55
N ASN A 85 -8.01 22.26 0.80
CA ASN A 85 -7.61 22.56 -0.56
C ASN A 85 -6.23 23.24 -0.46
N THR A 86 -5.16 22.46 -0.33
CA THR A 86 -3.78 22.96 -0.29
C THR A 86 -3.01 22.42 -1.48
N ASN A 87 -2.68 23.33 -2.37
CA ASN A 87 -1.63 23.22 -3.38
C ASN A 87 -0.28 22.96 -2.70
N ASN A 88 -0.08 21.76 -2.13
CA ASN A 88 1.20 21.34 -1.57
C ASN A 88 2.05 20.73 -2.70
N GLU A 89 2.44 21.56 -3.67
CA GLU A 89 3.46 21.15 -4.64
C GLU A 89 4.78 20.80 -3.93
N ASP A 90 5.06 21.41 -2.78
CA ASP A 90 6.24 21.14 -1.96
C ASP A 90 6.30 19.71 -1.38
N GLU A 91 5.17 19.00 -1.33
CA GLU A 91 5.11 17.61 -0.89
C GLU A 91 5.17 16.61 -2.04
N LEU A 92 5.21 17.07 -3.30
CA LEU A 92 5.33 16.20 -4.46
C LEU A 92 6.70 15.53 -4.49
N GLU A 93 6.71 14.27 -4.86
CA GLU A 93 7.93 13.56 -5.20
C GLU A 93 8.28 13.74 -6.67
N ASP A 94 9.55 13.55 -7.04
CA ASP A 94 10.05 13.77 -8.40
C ASP A 94 9.26 12.97 -9.44
N PHE A 95 8.81 11.75 -9.10
CA PHE A 95 8.01 10.90 -9.98
C PHE A 95 6.55 11.34 -10.14
N GLU A 96 6.09 12.28 -9.31
CA GLU A 96 4.73 12.82 -9.36
C GLU A 96 4.63 14.11 -10.17
N VAL A 97 5.76 14.80 -10.38
CA VAL A 97 5.80 16.03 -11.15
C VAL A 97 5.40 15.72 -12.60
N GLY A 98 4.30 16.32 -13.06
CA GLY A 98 3.73 16.08 -14.40
C GLY A 98 2.98 14.75 -14.55
N ALA A 99 2.79 13.99 -13.49
CA ALA A 99 2.04 12.75 -13.53
C ALA A 99 0.51 12.97 -13.50
N SER A 100 -0.25 11.97 -13.95
CA SER A 100 -1.71 11.98 -13.90
C SER A 100 -2.24 12.12 -12.46
N PRO A 101 -3.37 12.81 -12.23
CA PRO A 101 -4.00 12.90 -10.91
C PRO A 101 -4.52 11.55 -10.37
N PHE A 102 -4.58 10.52 -11.23
CA PHE A 102 -4.99 9.18 -10.86
C PHE A 102 -3.82 8.19 -10.85
N VAL A 103 -3.92 7.19 -9.99
CA VAL A 103 -2.94 6.11 -9.86
C VAL A 103 -3.62 4.76 -9.94
N THR A 104 -2.96 3.81 -10.60
CA THR A 104 -3.42 2.41 -10.62
C THR A 104 -3.09 1.69 -9.32
N GLN A 105 -3.75 0.57 -9.04
CA GLN A 105 -3.41 -0.28 -7.89
C GLN A 105 -1.93 -0.72 -7.89
N THR A 106 -1.41 -1.07 -9.06
CA THR A 106 -0.01 -1.51 -9.22
C THR A 106 0.95 -0.36 -8.92
N GLU A 107 0.67 0.83 -9.46
CA GLU A 107 1.46 2.03 -9.20
C GLU A 107 1.44 2.41 -7.72
N ALA A 108 0.27 2.40 -7.09
CA ALA A 108 0.12 2.66 -5.66
C ALA A 108 0.92 1.67 -4.80
N THR A 109 0.99 0.41 -5.22
CA THR A 109 1.75 -0.63 -4.49
C THR A 109 3.26 -0.46 -4.67
N GLN A 110 3.71 -0.12 -5.87
CA GLN A 110 5.12 -0.03 -6.24
C GLN A 110 5.75 1.29 -5.80
N GLN A 111 5.13 2.42 -6.14
CA GLN A 111 5.67 3.76 -5.89
C GLN A 111 5.40 4.23 -4.45
N TYR A 112 4.19 3.99 -3.96
CA TYR A 112 3.77 4.46 -2.62
C TYR A 112 3.91 3.38 -1.53
N CYS A 113 4.42 2.20 -1.89
CA CYS A 113 4.66 1.10 -0.97
C CYS A 113 3.42 0.63 -0.17
N LEU A 114 2.21 0.96 -0.64
CA LEU A 114 0.96 0.63 0.04
C LEU A 114 0.54 -0.83 -0.25
N PRO A 115 0.11 -1.61 0.75
CA PRO A 115 -0.35 -2.96 0.55
C PRO A 115 -1.77 -2.96 -0.02
N ALA A 116 -2.14 -4.02 -0.73
CA ALA A 116 -3.47 -4.17 -1.31
C ALA A 116 -4.62 -4.01 -0.27
N GLY A 117 -4.42 -4.47 0.97
CA GLY A 117 -5.41 -4.29 2.04
C GLY A 117 -5.63 -2.84 2.48
N THR A 118 -4.63 -1.96 2.30
CA THR A 118 -4.82 -0.51 2.50
C THR A 118 -5.54 0.11 1.30
N LEU A 119 -5.31 -0.40 0.09
CA LEU A 119 -5.95 0.09 -1.12
C LEU A 119 -7.44 -0.31 -1.22
N SER A 120 -7.82 -1.45 -0.64
CA SER A 120 -9.23 -1.89 -0.64
C SER A 120 -10.18 -1.00 0.16
N VAL A 121 -9.64 -0.19 1.08
CA VAL A 121 -10.39 0.81 1.86
C VAL A 121 -10.21 2.23 1.32
N CYS A 122 -9.52 2.42 0.20
CA CYS A 122 -9.44 3.69 -0.52
C CYS A 122 -10.66 3.85 -1.43
N GLN A 123 -11.07 5.09 -1.68
CA GLN A 123 -12.14 5.35 -2.62
C GLN A 123 -11.62 5.14 -4.06
N VAL A 124 -12.31 4.28 -4.80
CA VAL A 124 -12.07 4.13 -6.25
C VAL A 124 -12.75 5.30 -6.94
N VAL A 125 -11.98 6.09 -7.69
CA VAL A 125 -12.52 7.26 -8.41
C VAL A 125 -13.15 6.81 -9.72
N GLU A 126 -12.47 5.94 -10.44
CA GLU A 126 -12.93 5.45 -11.73
C GLU A 126 -12.42 4.02 -11.98
N GLU A 127 -13.17 3.26 -12.77
CA GLU A 127 -12.77 1.95 -13.27
C GLU A 127 -12.69 2.00 -14.80
N ARG A 128 -11.54 1.61 -15.36
CA ARG A 128 -11.33 1.59 -16.81
C ARG A 128 -11.16 0.16 -17.33
N PRO A 129 -11.54 -0.13 -18.59
CA PRO A 129 -11.18 -1.41 -19.20
C PRO A 129 -9.67 -1.59 -19.18
N ASN A 130 -9.22 -2.84 -19.01
CA ASN A 130 -7.79 -3.11 -18.93
C ASN A 130 -7.12 -2.82 -20.29
N PRO A 131 -6.05 -1.99 -20.32
CA PRO A 131 -5.44 -1.54 -21.57
C PRO A 131 -4.79 -2.68 -22.38
N ARG A 132 -4.47 -3.81 -21.74
CA ARG A 132 -3.91 -4.97 -22.43
C ARG A 132 -4.99 -5.86 -23.06
N ASN A 133 -6.12 -6.03 -22.37
CA ASN A 133 -7.23 -6.82 -22.87
C ASN A 133 -8.54 -6.38 -22.17
N PRO A 134 -9.53 -5.85 -22.90
CA PRO A 134 -10.75 -5.33 -22.30
C PRO A 134 -11.62 -6.40 -21.63
N ARG A 135 -11.43 -7.69 -21.93
CA ARG A 135 -12.14 -8.81 -21.28
C ARG A 135 -11.60 -9.14 -19.89
N TRP A 136 -10.40 -8.66 -19.53
CA TRP A 136 -9.84 -8.86 -18.20
C TRP A 136 -10.50 -7.95 -17.17
N ALA A 137 -10.20 -8.21 -15.89
CA ALA A 137 -10.66 -7.37 -14.80
C ALA A 137 -10.30 -5.90 -15.04
N LYS A 138 -11.28 -5.02 -14.82
CA LYS A 138 -11.13 -3.58 -14.98
C LYS A 138 -10.04 -3.05 -14.05
N VAL A 139 -9.32 -2.04 -14.52
CA VAL A 139 -8.30 -1.35 -13.75
C VAL A 139 -8.98 -0.32 -12.84
N LYS A 140 -8.73 -0.44 -11.54
CA LYS A 140 -9.15 0.52 -10.54
C LYS A 140 -8.18 1.69 -10.49
N LEU A 141 -8.71 2.90 -10.57
CA LEU A 141 -7.96 4.15 -10.45
C LEU A 141 -8.34 4.87 -9.16
N TYR A 142 -7.33 5.28 -8.42
CA TYR A 142 -7.45 5.97 -7.15
C TYR A 142 -6.94 7.41 -7.28
N ALA A 143 -7.44 8.32 -6.46
CA ALA A 143 -6.92 9.68 -6.40
C ALA A 143 -5.48 9.68 -5.86
N ARG A 144 -4.52 10.23 -6.61
CA ARG A 144 -3.10 10.28 -6.22
C ARG A 144 -2.91 11.02 -4.90
N SER A 145 -3.66 12.09 -4.67
CA SER A 145 -3.64 12.86 -3.42
C SER A 145 -4.00 12.03 -2.19
N GLU A 146 -5.05 11.21 -2.27
CA GLU A 146 -5.45 10.31 -1.17
C GLU A 146 -4.38 9.25 -0.92
N ILE A 147 -3.85 8.64 -1.98
CA ILE A 147 -2.81 7.62 -1.90
C ILE A 147 -1.52 8.18 -1.26
N ARG A 148 -1.09 9.37 -1.69
CA ARG A 148 0.05 10.09 -1.11
C ARG A 148 -0.15 10.33 0.38
N GLN A 149 -1.30 10.87 0.77
CA GLN A 149 -1.61 11.15 2.17
C GLN A 149 -1.56 9.89 3.04
N ARG A 150 -2.12 8.77 2.56
CA ARG A 150 -2.06 7.49 3.28
C ARG A 150 -0.65 6.94 3.38
N ALA A 151 0.16 7.08 2.32
CA ALA A 151 1.56 6.67 2.34
C ALA A 151 2.38 7.51 3.33
N HIS A 152 2.26 8.83 3.28
CA HIS A 152 2.90 9.74 4.22
C HIS A 152 2.49 9.43 5.67
N LYS A 153 1.19 9.21 5.93
CA LYS A 153 0.70 8.83 7.26
C LYS A 153 1.31 7.51 7.76
N ARG A 154 1.52 6.54 6.86
CA ARG A 154 2.04 5.22 7.23
C ARG A 154 3.54 5.22 7.50
N PHE A 155 4.30 5.98 6.71
CA PHE A 155 5.77 5.95 6.75
C PHE A 155 6.41 7.16 7.44
N GLY A 156 5.61 8.11 7.93
CA GLY A 156 6.14 9.30 8.63
C GLY A 156 6.57 10.42 7.68
N GLY A 157 5.85 10.59 6.58
CA GLY A 157 6.09 11.64 5.59
C GLY A 157 6.86 11.16 4.35
N LYS A 158 7.28 12.14 3.53
CA LYS A 158 7.98 11.93 2.26
C LYS A 158 9.32 11.19 2.43
N GLU A 159 10.14 11.61 3.39
CA GLU A 159 11.45 10.99 3.64
C GLU A 159 11.33 9.53 4.10
N GLY A 160 10.35 9.22 4.95
CA GLY A 160 10.11 7.84 5.38
C GLY A 160 9.64 6.93 4.25
N LEU A 161 8.84 7.46 3.32
CA LEU A 161 8.43 6.72 2.12
C LEU A 161 9.62 6.45 1.18
N ARG A 162 10.53 7.42 1.03
CA ARG A 162 11.78 7.25 0.26
C ARG A 162 12.66 6.16 0.86
N ALA A 163 12.88 6.19 2.18
CA ALA A 163 13.66 5.18 2.90
C ALA A 163 13.07 3.77 2.77
N GLU A 164 11.75 3.63 2.83
CA GLU A 164 11.09 2.33 2.62
C GLU A 164 11.30 1.80 1.19
N ARG A 165 11.25 2.66 0.17
CA ARG A 165 11.54 2.24 -1.21
C ARG A 165 12.97 1.77 -1.39
N GLU A 166 13.93 2.49 -0.81
CA GLU A 166 15.34 2.11 -0.83
C GLU A 166 15.55 0.77 -0.13
N LYS A 167 14.98 0.57 1.06
CA LYS A 167 15.00 -0.69 1.77
C LYS A 167 14.46 -1.85 0.92
N ARG A 168 13.32 -1.66 0.22
CA ARG A 168 12.78 -2.70 -0.68
C ARG A 168 13.67 -2.94 -1.90
N ALA A 169 14.33 -1.91 -2.43
CA ALA A 169 15.27 -2.05 -3.54
C ALA A 169 16.50 -2.86 -3.12
N GLN A 170 17.07 -2.55 -1.95
CA GLN A 170 18.19 -3.30 -1.38
C GLN A 170 17.82 -4.77 -1.12
N GLN A 171 16.64 -5.04 -0.56
CA GLN A 171 16.17 -6.42 -0.35
C GLN A 171 16.01 -7.21 -1.65
N ARG A 172 15.58 -6.55 -2.74
CA ARG A 172 15.51 -7.20 -4.07
C ARG A 172 16.92 -7.50 -4.58
N TYR A 173 17.81 -6.51 -4.50
CA TYR A 173 19.20 -6.65 -4.92
C TYR A 173 19.91 -7.79 -4.17
N GLU A 174 19.76 -7.89 -2.85
CA GLU A 174 20.35 -8.96 -2.04
C GLU A 174 19.82 -10.34 -2.45
N LYS A 175 18.52 -10.47 -2.69
CA LYS A 175 17.91 -11.72 -3.17
C LYS A 175 18.43 -12.11 -4.55
N ASP A 176 18.55 -11.15 -5.46
CA ASP A 176 19.06 -11.38 -6.80
C ASP A 176 20.56 -11.74 -6.76
N ALA A 177 21.35 -11.09 -5.91
CA ALA A 177 22.76 -11.40 -5.72
C ALA A 177 22.99 -12.80 -5.14
N MET A 178 22.17 -13.23 -4.17
CA MET A 178 22.20 -14.60 -3.65
C MET A 178 21.87 -15.61 -4.74
N ARG A 179 20.82 -15.36 -5.54
CA ARG A 179 20.43 -16.22 -6.65
C ARG A 179 21.55 -16.35 -7.68
N MET A 180 22.21 -15.25 -8.03
CA MET A 180 23.31 -15.26 -9.00
C MET A 180 24.54 -15.99 -8.50
N LYS A 181 24.86 -15.93 -7.19
CA LYS A 181 26.00 -16.63 -6.61
C LYS A 181 25.95 -18.15 -6.86
N ASP A 182 24.75 -18.73 -6.86
CA ASP A 182 24.56 -20.15 -7.12
C ASP A 182 24.70 -20.53 -8.60
N LEU A 183 24.52 -19.57 -9.53
CA LEU A 183 24.66 -19.81 -10.98
C LEU A 183 26.12 -19.83 -11.46
N PHE A 184 27.03 -19.17 -10.75
CA PHE A 184 28.44 -19.07 -11.12
C PHE A 184 29.37 -20.01 -10.33
N ARG A 185 28.80 -21.01 -9.66
CA ARG A 185 29.54 -22.05 -8.94
C ARG A 185 29.71 -23.29 -9.80
#